data_AF-A0A931TPD9-F1
#
_entry.id   AF-A0A931TPD9-F1
#
_cell.length_a   1.000
_cell.length_b   1.000
_cell.length_c   1.000
_cell.angle_alpha   90.00
_cell.angle_beta   90.00
_cell.angle_gamma   90.00
#
_symmetry.space_group_name_H-M   'P 1'
#
loop_
_entity.id
_entity.type
_entity.pdbx_description
1 polymer ?
#
loop_
_entity_poly.entity_id
_entity_poly.type
_entity_poly.pdbx_seq_one_letter_code
_entity_poly.pdbx_strand_id
1 'polypeptide(L)' 'MATITLKINEKTNTGKAIKNMILALINVPDVEIISEEKSPYSPAFIKKVSKARAEKGGITVNPDNLWESIK' A
#
# COMPACT_ATOMS: atom_id res chain seq x y z
N MET A 1 25.19 12.77 -2.34
CA MET A 1 23.77 12.59 -1.95
C MET A 1 23.34 13.79 -1.15
N ALA A 2 22.16 14.33 -1.44
CA ALA A 2 21.53 15.39 -0.65
C ALA A 2 20.17 14.87 -0.19
N THR A 3 19.84 15.05 1.09
CA THR A 3 18.61 14.54 1.69
C THR A 3 17.64 15.67 1.91
N ILE A 4 16.41 15.53 1.40
CA ILE A 4 15.33 16.48 1.59
C ILE A 4 14.21 15.79 2.37
N THR A 5 13.87 16.33 3.54
CA THR A 5 12.76 15.82 4.36
C THR A 5 11.55 16.73 4.18
N LEU A 6 10.45 16.19 3.66
CA LEU A 6 9.24 16.94 3.38
C LEU A 6 8.08 16.42 4.25
N LYS A 7 7.49 17.29 5.07
CA LYS A 7 6.27 16.98 5.84
C LYS A 7 5.05 17.42 5.06
N ILE A 8 4.22 16.46 4.62
CA ILE A 8 3.00 16.73 3.85
C ILE A 8 1.75 16.35 4.64
N ASN A 9 0.67 17.11 4.44
CA ASN A 9 -0.66 16.76 4.94
C ASN A 9 -1.46 16.06 3.83
N GLU A 10 -1.58 14.74 3.88
CA GLU A 10 -2.27 13.94 2.85
C GLU A 10 -3.78 14.25 2.71
N LYS A 11 -4.38 15.01 3.64
CA LYS A 11 -5.79 15.38 3.55
C LYS A 11 -6.04 16.56 2.60
N THR A 12 -5.00 17.35 2.28
CA THR A 12 -5.13 18.51 1.38
C THR A 12 -4.88 18.14 -0.08
N ASN A 13 -5.41 18.92 -1.02
CA ASN A 13 -5.20 18.69 -2.46
C ASN A 13 -3.71 18.71 -2.83
N THR A 14 -2.96 19.66 -2.27
CA THR A 14 -1.52 19.78 -2.48
C THR A 14 -0.76 18.59 -1.90
N GLY A 15 -1.10 18.14 -0.69
CA GLY A 15 -0.45 16.97 -0.08
C GLY A 15 -0.71 15.68 -0.87
N LYS A 16 -1.93 15.49 -1.39
CA LYS A 16 -2.25 14.37 -2.29
C LYS A 16 -1.44 14.43 -3.59
N ALA A 17 -1.32 15.62 -4.20
CA ALA A 17 -0.55 15.80 -5.42
C ALA A 17 0.93 15.45 -5.21
N ILE A 18 1.53 15.96 -4.13
CA ILE A 18 2.93 15.68 -3.79
C ILE A 18 3.14 14.19 -3.52
N LYS A 19 2.24 13.54 -2.75
CA LYS A 19 2.31 12.10 -2.51
C LYS A 19 2.29 11.30 -3.81
N ASN A 20 1.36 11.61 -4.71
CA ASN A 20 1.25 10.90 -5.99
C ASN A 20 2.47 11.10 -6.88
N MET A 21 3.04 12.31 -6.90
CA MET A 21 4.29 12.59 -7.60
C MET A 21 5.44 11.75 -7.03
N ILE A 22 5.60 11.70 -5.71
CA ILE A 22 6.63 10.89 -5.05
C ILE A 22 6.43 9.40 -5.37
N LEU A 23 5.20 8.89 -5.30
CA LEU A 23 4.89 7.50 -5.64
C LEU A 23 5.22 7.16 -7.10
N ALA A 24 5.06 8.10 -8.04
CA ALA A 24 5.42 7.89 -9.44
C ALA A 24 6.94 7.72 -9.65
N LEU A 25 7.74 8.27 -8.73
CA LEU A 25 9.21 8.21 -8.78
C LEU A 25 9.78 6.92 -8.16
N ILE A 26 8.96 6.01 -7.61
CA ILE A 26 9.39 4.74 -6.98
C ILE A 26 10.30 3.90 -7.89
N ASN A 27 10.11 3.96 -9.21
CA ASN A 27 10.87 3.15 -10.17
C ASN A 27 12.03 3.90 -10.83
N VAL A 28 12.38 5.10 -10.34
CA VAL A 28 13.50 5.88 -10.88
C VAL A 28 14.79 5.43 -10.15
N PRO A 29 15.85 5.00 -10.87
CA PRO A 29 17.07 4.44 -10.27
C PRO A 29 17.76 5.36 -9.26
N ASP A 30 17.61 6.67 -9.43
CA ASP A 30 18.30 7.70 -8.64
C ASP A 30 17.46 8.25 -7.47
N VAL A 31 16.26 7.71 -7.23
CA VAL A 31 15.34 8.19 -6.18
C VAL A 31 15.15 7.12 -5.12
N GLU A 32 15.57 7.42 -3.89
CA GLU A 32 15.33 6.58 -2.72
C GLU A 32 14.23 7.20 -1.85
N ILE A 33 13.11 6.48 -1.70
CA ILE A 33 12.00 6.92 -0.84
C ILE A 33 12.16 6.27 0.52
N ILE A 34 12.54 7.08 1.51
CA ILE A 34 12.71 6.65 2.89
C ILE A 34 11.35 6.82 3.59
N SER A 35 10.54 5.77 3.63
CA SER A 35 9.30 5.77 4.42
C SER A 35 9.57 5.21 5.81
N GLU A 36 9.33 6.01 6.85
CA GLU A 36 9.48 5.59 8.24
C GLU A 36 8.39 4.59 8.68
N GLU A 37 7.26 4.52 7.98
CA GLU A 37 6.26 3.47 8.18
C GLU A 37 6.68 2.18 7.47
N LYS A 38 7.62 1.44 8.07
CA LYS A 38 7.71 0.01 7.80
C LYS A 38 6.40 -0.60 8.28
N SER A 39 5.58 -1.06 7.34
CA SER A 39 4.45 -1.92 7.68
C SER A 39 4.97 -3.05 8.58
N PRO A 40 4.26 -3.38 9.68
CA PRO A 40 4.65 -4.51 10.53
C PRO A 40 4.54 -5.85 9.77
N TYR A 41 3.91 -5.84 8.59
CA TYR A 41 3.73 -7.02 7.75
C TYR A 41 4.81 -7.13 6.68
N SER A 42 5.16 -8.37 6.34
CA SER A 42 6.13 -8.64 5.29
C SER A 42 5.67 -8.09 3.92
N PRO A 43 6.59 -7.69 3.04
CA PRO A 43 6.24 -7.23 1.69
C PRO A 43 5.42 -8.26 0.89
N ALA A 44 5.70 -9.56 1.10
CA ALA A 44 4.96 -10.65 0.48
C ALA A 44 3.48 -10.66 0.91
N PHE A 45 3.20 -10.41 2.19
CA PHE A 45 1.83 -10.30 2.70
C PHE A 45 1.09 -9.12 2.08
N ILE A 46 1.71 -7.94 2.05
CA ILE A 46 1.11 -6.73 1.44
C ILE A 46 0.79 -6.97 -0.03
N LYS A 47 1.72 -7.58 -0.78
CA LYS A 47 1.50 -7.91 -2.19
C LYS A 47 0.31 -8.85 -2.39
N LYS A 48 0.16 -9.87 -1.52
CA LYS A 48 -0.98 -10.81 -1.55
C LYS A 48 -2.31 -10.10 -1.30
N VAL A 49 -2.38 -9.21 -0.31
CA VAL A 49 -3.59 -8.42 0.01
C VAL A 49 -3.96 -7.47 -1.13
N SER A 50 -2.98 -6.75 -1.68
CA SER A 50 -3.20 -5.84 -2.81
C SER A 50 -3.72 -6.58 -4.04
N LYS A 51 -3.20 -7.79 -4.31
CA LYS A 51 -3.69 -8.64 -5.40
C LYS A 51 -5.14 -9.06 -5.16
N ALA A 52 -5.47 -9.56 -3.97
CA ALA A 52 -6.83 -9.97 -3.62
C ALA A 52 -7.85 -8.82 -3.70
N ARG A 53 -7.45 -7.59 -3.35
CA ARG A 53 -8.31 -6.39 -3.52
C ARG A 53 -8.58 -6.02 -4.97
N ALA A 54 -7.63 -6.30 -5.87
CA ALA A 54 -7.74 -5.95 -7.28
C ALA A 54 -8.52 -7.01 -8.09
N GLU A 55 -8.64 -8.23 -7.57
CA GLU A 55 -9.40 -9.31 -8.19
C GLU A 55 -10.92 -8.99 -8.16
N LYS A 56 -11.59 -9.07 -9.32
CA LYS A 56 -13.04 -8.97 -9.44
C LYS A 56 -13.64 -10.38 -9.42
N GLY A 57 -14.67 -10.60 -8.60
CA GLY A 57 -15.34 -11.91 -8.47
C GLY A 57 -15.28 -12.54 -7.08
N GLY A 58 -15.04 -11.76 -6.04
CA GLY A 58 -15.13 -12.24 -4.66
C GLY A 58 -16.52 -12.79 -4.34
N ILE A 59 -16.57 -13.96 -3.70
CA ILE A 59 -17.79 -14.55 -3.17
C ILE A 59 -18.02 -14.04 -1.75
N THR A 60 -19.23 -13.57 -1.47
CA THR A 60 -19.66 -13.25 -0.10
C THR A 60 -20.19 -14.54 0.52
N VAL A 61 -19.47 -15.05 1.52
CA VAL A 61 -19.84 -16.27 2.24
C VAL A 61 -20.58 -15.88 3.52
N ASN A 62 -21.58 -16.67 3.93
CA ASN A 62 -22.18 -16.51 5.26
C ASN A 62 -21.10 -16.72 6.34
N PRO A 63 -20.90 -15.77 7.27
CA PRO A 63 -19.94 -15.91 8.36
C PRO A 63 -20.07 -17.21 9.16
N ASP A 64 -21.29 -17.71 9.34
CA ASP A 64 -21.55 -18.95 10.09
C ASP A 64 -20.90 -20.18 9.41
N ASN A 65 -20.73 -20.12 8.09
CA ASN A 65 -20.21 -21.22 7.28
C ASN A 65 -18.70 -21.10 7.02
N LEU A 66 -18.03 -20.04 7.50
CA LEU A 66 -16.60 -19.79 7.24
C LEU A 66 -15.71 -20.94 7.72
N TRP A 67 -16.11 -21.60 8.80
CA TRP A 67 -15.32 -22.64 9.45
C TRP A 67 -15.66 -24.05 8.97
N GLU A 68 -16.75 -24.24 8.24
CA GLU A 68 -17.22 -25.57 7.78
C GLU A 68 -16.27 -26.22 6.77
N SER A 69 -15.47 -25.41 6.07
CA SER A 69 -14.51 -25.86 5.06
C SER A 69 -13.11 -26.17 5.61
N ILE A 70 -12.89 -25.99 6.92
CA ILE A 70 -11.68 -26.41 7.63
C ILE A 70 -11.99 -27.73 8.35
N LYS A 71 -11.72 -28.86 7.69
CA LYS A 71 -11.73 -30.22 8.29
C LYS A 71 -10.33 -30.80 8.30
#